data_AF-A0A932HAB2-F1
#
_entry.id   AF-A0A932HAB2-F1
#
_cell.length_a   1.000
_cell.length_b   1.000
_cell.length_c   1.000
_cell.angle_alpha   90.00
_cell.angle_beta   90.00
_cell.angle_gamma   90.00
#
_symmetry.space_group_name_H-M   'P 1'
#
loop_
_entity.id
_entity.type
_entity.pdbx_description
1 polymer ?
#
loop_
_entity_poly.entity_id
_entity_poly.type
_entity_poly.pdbx_seq_one_letter_code
_entity_poly.pdbx_strand_id
1 'polypeptide(L)'
;GLQPGPMLFKEKPEFVWGLIASMYTGNVIGVLIVLLFVPFFAAILRVPFAILFPSIVYVCAIGAFAVNNSTTDIWYMMLFGVVGYVFKKLDYPIAPMVLALVLGDMAESALRQSLIMSQGSPMIFFSSPISAVLVTASALLIVWPFISPHLHRKRAV
;
A
#
# COMPACT_ATOMS: atom_id res chain seq x y z
N GLY A 1 -1.22 -11.59 -28.89
CA GLY A 1 -1.84 -10.81 -27.79
C GLY A 1 -3.24 -10.44 -28.21
N LEU A 2 -4.19 -10.52 -27.29
CA LEU A 2 -5.55 -10.02 -27.55
C LEU A 2 -5.50 -8.50 -27.64
N GLN A 3 -6.04 -7.93 -28.72
CA GLN A 3 -6.03 -6.48 -28.90
C GLN A 3 -7.16 -5.88 -28.06
N PRO A 4 -6.84 -5.15 -26.97
CA PRO A 4 -7.87 -4.60 -26.11
C PRO A 4 -8.64 -3.53 -26.88
N GLY A 5 -9.96 -3.56 -26.79
CA GLY A 5 -10.85 -2.63 -27.48
C GLY A 5 -12.29 -3.15 -27.53
N PRO A 6 -13.26 -2.35 -28.01
CA PRO A 6 -14.66 -2.76 -28.12
C PRO A 6 -14.87 -3.99 -29.03
N MET A 7 -13.89 -4.32 -29.89
CA MET A 7 -13.85 -5.57 -30.64
C MET A 7 -13.69 -6.80 -29.75
N LEU A 8 -12.97 -6.71 -28.63
CA LEU A 8 -12.75 -7.83 -27.70
C LEU A 8 -14.06 -8.36 -27.11
N PHE A 9 -15.01 -7.45 -26.83
CA PHE A 9 -16.36 -7.77 -26.35
C PHE A 9 -17.21 -8.47 -27.42
N LYS A 10 -16.90 -8.29 -28.70
CA LYS A 10 -17.60 -8.92 -29.83
C LYS A 10 -16.97 -10.24 -30.27
N GLU A 11 -15.64 -10.31 -30.33
CA GLU A 11 -14.90 -11.48 -30.84
C GLU A 11 -14.72 -12.57 -29.79
N LYS A 12 -14.64 -12.22 -28.50
CA LYS A 12 -14.43 -13.15 -27.38
C LYS A 12 -15.33 -12.82 -26.17
N PRO A 13 -16.68 -12.82 -26.33
CA PRO A 13 -17.60 -12.44 -25.26
C PRO A 13 -17.50 -13.37 -24.04
N GLU A 14 -17.32 -14.67 -24.25
CA GLU A 14 -17.20 -15.65 -23.16
C GLU A 14 -15.98 -15.40 -22.27
N PHE A 15 -14.85 -14.98 -22.84
CA PHE A 15 -13.65 -14.62 -22.09
C PHE A 15 -13.86 -13.36 -21.24
N VAL A 16 -14.50 -12.32 -21.80
CA VAL A 16 -14.72 -11.06 -21.09
C VAL A 16 -15.75 -11.23 -19.97
N TRP A 17 -16.87 -11.89 -20.24
CA TRP A 17 -17.87 -12.19 -19.21
C TRP A 17 -17.35 -13.19 -18.17
N GLY A 18 -16.52 -14.15 -18.58
CA GLY A 18 -15.82 -15.05 -17.66
C GLY A 18 -14.85 -14.31 -16.73
N LEU A 19 -14.10 -13.34 -17.25
CA LEU A 19 -13.20 -12.48 -16.47
C LEU A 19 -14.00 -11.63 -15.45
N ILE A 20 -15.05 -10.94 -15.91
CA ILE A 20 -15.91 -10.10 -15.06
C ILE A 20 -16.59 -10.96 -13.97
N ALA A 21 -17.14 -12.10 -14.35
CA ALA A 21 -17.78 -13.04 -13.42
C ALA A 21 -16.78 -13.63 -12.42
N SER A 22 -15.54 -13.92 -12.84
CA SER A 22 -14.46 -14.38 -11.96
C SER A 22 -14.04 -13.30 -10.96
N MET A 23 -13.93 -12.04 -11.37
CA MET A 23 -13.64 -10.93 -10.44
C MET A 23 -14.75 -10.78 -9.40
N TYR A 24 -16.02 -10.81 -9.81
CA TYR A 24 -17.14 -10.69 -8.87
C TYR A 24 -17.23 -11.90 -7.93
N THR A 25 -17.21 -13.10 -8.49
CA THR A 25 -17.25 -14.36 -7.72
C THR A 25 -16.05 -14.45 -6.78
N GLY A 26 -14.86 -14.07 -7.23
CA GLY A 26 -13.65 -14.02 -6.42
C GLY A 26 -13.74 -13.05 -5.25
N ASN A 27 -14.33 -11.87 -5.44
CA ASN A 27 -14.58 -10.93 -4.34
C ASN A 27 -15.59 -11.49 -3.33
N VAL A 28 -16.69 -12.10 -3.79
CA VAL A 28 -17.70 -12.71 -2.91
C VAL A 28 -17.10 -13.85 -2.09
N ILE A 29 -16.37 -14.76 -2.75
CA ILE A 29 -15.67 -15.86 -2.08
C ILE A 29 -14.59 -15.30 -1.13
N GLY A 30 -13.86 -14.26 -1.55
CA GLY A 30 -12.86 -13.60 -0.74
C GLY A 30 -13.43 -13.04 0.57
N VAL A 31 -14.58 -12.35 0.50
CA VAL A 31 -15.28 -11.85 1.69
C VAL A 31 -15.70 -13.02 2.60
N LEU A 32 -16.25 -14.09 2.05
CA LEU A 32 -16.63 -15.28 2.82
C LEU A 32 -15.43 -15.92 3.54
N ILE A 33 -14.31 -16.09 2.83
CA ILE A 33 -13.07 -16.64 3.40
C ILE A 33 -12.53 -15.73 4.49
N VAL A 34 -12.46 -14.42 4.25
CA VAL A 34 -11.98 -13.46 5.25
C VAL A 34 -12.85 -13.53 6.51
N LEU A 35 -14.18 -13.50 6.38
CA LEU A 35 -15.10 -13.61 7.52
C LEU A 35 -14.93 -14.92 8.30
N LEU A 36 -14.72 -16.04 7.60
CA LEU A 36 -14.48 -17.34 8.21
C LEU A 36 -13.14 -17.40 8.97
N PHE A 37 -12.10 -16.76 8.45
CA PHE A 37 -10.74 -16.81 9.01
C PHE A 37 -10.45 -15.73 10.07
N VAL A 38 -11.15 -14.61 10.07
CA VAL A 38 -11.04 -13.56 11.11
C VAL A 38 -11.06 -14.12 12.55
N PRO A 39 -11.97 -15.02 12.96
CA PRO A 39 -11.94 -15.56 14.32
C PRO A 39 -10.69 -16.39 14.62
N PHE A 40 -10.13 -17.07 13.61
CA PHE A 40 -8.88 -17.83 13.77
C PHE A 40 -7.69 -16.89 14.00
N PHE A 41 -7.57 -15.82 13.20
CA PHE A 41 -6.52 -14.81 13.40
C PHE A 41 -6.70 -14.05 14.72
N ALA A 42 -7.93 -13.77 15.13
CA ALA A 42 -8.22 -13.16 16.42
C ALA A 42 -7.80 -14.05 17.60
N ALA A 43 -7.86 -15.38 17.45
CA ALA A 43 -7.40 -16.31 18.47
C ALA A 43 -5.87 -16.28 18.66
N ILE A 44 -5.09 -16.04 17.59
CA ILE A 44 -3.63 -15.91 17.66
C ILE A 44 -3.22 -14.72 18.55
N LEU A 45 -3.99 -13.63 18.54
CA LEU A 45 -3.74 -12.46 19.40
C LEU A 45 -3.91 -12.76 20.91
N ARG A 46 -4.53 -13.89 21.28
CA ARG A 46 -4.67 -14.32 22.68
C ARG A 46 -3.43 -15.04 23.21
N VAL A 47 -2.49 -15.41 22.35
CA VAL A 47 -1.22 -16.05 22.74
C VAL A 47 -0.35 -15.04 23.51
N PRO A 48 0.30 -15.43 24.63
CA PRO A 48 1.13 -14.51 25.39
C PRO A 48 2.25 -13.91 24.53
N PHE A 49 2.45 -12.59 24.67
CA PHE A 49 3.41 -11.82 23.88
C PHE A 49 4.84 -12.37 23.98
N ALA A 50 5.20 -12.97 25.13
CA ALA A 50 6.51 -13.60 25.36
C ALA A 50 6.81 -14.76 24.40
N ILE A 51 5.78 -15.46 23.90
CA ILE A 51 5.94 -16.57 22.93
C ILE A 51 5.67 -16.08 21.51
N LEU A 52 4.71 -15.17 21.34
CA LEU A 52 4.32 -14.64 20.04
C LEU A 52 5.43 -13.80 19.40
N PHE A 53 6.15 -12.99 20.17
CA PHE A 53 7.17 -12.11 19.61
C PHE A 53 8.38 -12.88 19.05
N PRO A 54 8.99 -13.85 19.77
CA PRO A 54 10.08 -14.66 19.21
C PRO A 54 9.68 -15.45 17.97
N SER A 55 8.45 -15.98 17.91
CA SER A 55 7.99 -16.73 16.74
C SER A 55 7.82 -15.83 15.51
N ILE A 56 7.31 -14.60 15.67
CA ILE A 56 7.26 -13.60 14.60
C ILE A 56 8.67 -13.28 14.09
N VAL A 57 9.60 -12.97 15.00
CA VAL A 57 10.99 -12.65 14.62
C VAL A 57 11.64 -13.81 13.86
N TYR A 58 11.41 -15.05 14.30
CA TYR A 58 11.91 -16.25 13.64
C TYR A 58 11.36 -16.42 12.22
N VAL A 59 10.05 -16.28 12.04
CA VAL A 59 9.39 -16.36 10.72
C VAL A 59 9.87 -15.22 9.80
N CYS A 60 10.03 -14.01 10.32
CA CYS A 60 10.57 -12.88 9.57
C CYS A 60 12.03 -13.10 9.15
N ALA A 61 12.86 -13.70 10.00
CA ALA A 61 14.25 -14.02 9.67
C ALA A 61 14.34 -15.06 8.54
N ILE A 62 13.49 -16.10 8.59
CA ILE A 62 13.38 -17.08 7.49
C ILE A 62 12.91 -16.39 6.21
N GLY A 63 11.90 -15.53 6.30
CA GLY A 63 11.37 -14.79 5.15
C GLY A 63 12.42 -13.89 4.50
N ALA A 64 13.18 -13.13 5.30
CA ALA A 64 14.26 -12.28 4.81
C ALA A 64 15.37 -13.10 4.14
N PHE A 65 15.74 -14.23 4.74
CA PHE A 65 16.73 -15.13 4.15
C PHE A 65 16.24 -15.78 2.85
N ALA A 66 14.95 -16.12 2.74
CA ALA A 66 14.41 -16.81 1.57
C ALA A 66 14.42 -15.99 0.27
N VAL A 67 14.45 -14.65 0.34
CA VAL A 67 14.38 -13.78 -0.85
C VAL A 67 15.69 -13.75 -1.61
N ASN A 68 16.82 -13.47 -0.95
CA ASN A 68 18.14 -13.36 -1.60
C ASN A 68 19.16 -14.40 -1.11
N ASN A 69 18.75 -15.35 -0.26
CA ASN A 69 19.62 -16.37 0.35
C ASN A 69 20.88 -15.80 1.01
N SER A 70 20.76 -14.59 1.54
CA SER A 70 21.87 -13.78 2.08
C SER A 70 21.67 -13.52 3.56
N THR A 71 22.72 -13.77 4.36
CA THR A 71 22.71 -13.50 5.80
C THR A 71 22.67 -11.99 6.09
N THR A 72 23.08 -11.14 5.14
CA THR A 72 23.04 -9.68 5.28
C THR A 72 21.61 -9.15 5.42
N ASP A 73 20.63 -9.80 4.78
CA ASP A 73 19.22 -9.40 4.84
C ASP A 73 18.64 -9.60 6.25
N ILE A 74 19.14 -10.59 6.99
CA ILE A 74 18.79 -10.80 8.40
C ILE A 74 19.32 -9.65 9.26
N TRP A 75 20.52 -9.15 8.95
CA TRP A 75 21.09 -8.00 9.66
C TRP A 75 20.31 -6.71 9.39
N TYR A 76 19.90 -6.47 8.14
CA TYR A 76 19.01 -5.37 7.79
C TYR A 76 17.64 -5.51 8.45
N MET A 77 17.06 -6.72 8.48
CA MET A 77 15.81 -7.00 9.17
C MET A 77 15.90 -6.64 10.66
N MET A 78 16.98 -7.04 11.35
CA MET A 78 17.17 -6.67 12.76
C MET A 78 17.36 -5.16 12.94
N LEU A 79 18.17 -4.51 12.11
CA LEU A 79 18.40 -3.07 12.15
C LEU A 79 17.08 -2.29 11.97
N PHE A 80 16.33 -2.56 10.91
CA PHE A 80 15.05 -1.91 10.64
C PHE A 80 13.96 -2.29 11.65
N GLY A 81 14.03 -3.49 12.24
CA GLY A 81 13.18 -3.89 13.37
C GLY A 81 13.39 -3.00 14.60
N VAL A 82 14.65 -2.71 14.94
CA VAL A 82 15.00 -1.78 16.04
C VAL A 82 14.55 -0.35 15.70
N VAL A 83 14.77 0.12 14.47
CA VAL A 83 14.28 1.43 14.01
C VAL A 83 12.76 1.53 14.15
N GLY A 84 12.02 0.49 13.75
CA GLY A 84 10.57 0.42 13.92
C GLY A 84 10.13 0.47 15.39
N TYR A 85 10.88 -0.14 16.30
CA TYR A 85 10.65 -0.03 17.75
C TYR A 85 10.87 1.40 18.26
N VAL A 86 11.90 2.10 17.77
CA VAL A 86 12.14 3.51 18.11
C VAL A 86 10.97 4.38 17.63
N PHE A 87 10.47 4.17 16.42
CA PHE A 87 9.30 4.91 15.92
C PHE A 87 8.03 4.63 16.72
N LYS A 88 7.84 3.39 17.18
CA LYS A 88 6.76 3.05 18.12
C LYS A 88 6.86 3.85 19.42
N LYS A 89 8.08 4.02 19.96
CA LYS A 89 8.33 4.76 21.20
C LYS A 89 8.13 6.28 21.04
N LEU A 90 8.26 6.79 19.81
CA LEU A 90 8.00 8.18 19.45
C LEU A 90 6.54 8.44 19.05
N ASP A 91 5.64 7.48 19.28
CA ASP A 91 4.21 7.54 18.93
C ASP A 91 3.92 7.81 17.44
N TYR A 92 4.87 7.45 16.55
CA TYR A 92 4.60 7.49 15.12
C TYR A 92 3.66 6.35 14.72
N PRO A 93 2.62 6.62 13.91
CA PRO A 93 1.69 5.60 13.48
C PRO A 93 2.39 4.69 12.46
N ILE A 94 2.74 3.47 12.90
CA ILE A 94 3.51 2.49 12.10
C ILE A 94 2.73 2.04 10.87
N ALA A 95 1.40 1.88 10.98
CA ALA A 95 0.56 1.40 9.87
C ALA A 95 0.63 2.33 8.64
N PRO A 96 0.41 3.66 8.75
CA PRO A 96 0.64 4.60 7.65
C PRO A 96 2.05 4.57 7.07
N MET A 97 3.10 4.39 7.89
CA MET A 97 4.47 4.32 7.37
C MET A 97 4.70 3.08 6.51
N VAL A 98 4.23 1.91 6.94
CA VAL A 98 4.32 0.68 6.15
C VAL A 98 3.55 0.81 4.84
N LEU A 99 2.35 1.41 4.89
CA LEU A 99 1.57 1.71 3.68
C LEU A 99 2.33 2.65 2.75
N ALA A 100 2.94 3.72 3.27
CA ALA A 100 3.72 4.66 2.47
C ALA A 100 4.95 3.99 1.82
N LEU A 101 5.63 3.08 2.51
CA LEU A 101 6.74 2.31 1.95
C LEU A 101 6.31 1.44 0.77
N VAL A 102 5.21 0.69 0.92
CA VAL A 102 4.70 -0.20 -0.14
C VAL A 102 4.15 0.59 -1.33
N LEU A 103 3.40 1.66 -1.07
CA LEU A 103 2.82 2.50 -2.12
C LEU A 103 3.85 3.41 -2.79
N GLY A 104 4.98 3.69 -2.12
CA GLY A 104 6.05 4.56 -2.62
C GLY A 104 6.62 4.08 -3.95
N ASP A 105 6.95 2.80 -4.06
CA ASP A 105 7.48 2.22 -5.31
C ASP A 105 6.48 2.31 -6.47
N MET A 106 5.20 2.09 -6.18
CA MET A 106 4.13 2.24 -7.18
C MET A 106 3.95 3.71 -7.58
N ALA A 107 4.07 4.64 -6.63
CA ALA A 107 3.97 6.06 -6.91
C ALA A 107 5.16 6.57 -7.74
N GLU A 108 6.38 6.16 -7.41
CA GLU A 108 7.61 6.52 -8.14
C GLU A 108 7.59 5.98 -9.57
N SER A 109 7.20 4.71 -9.74
CA SER A 109 7.08 4.11 -11.07
C SER A 109 6.02 4.81 -11.93
N ALA A 110 4.86 5.17 -11.36
CA ALA A 110 3.82 5.93 -12.05
C ALA A 110 4.27 7.37 -12.39
N LEU A 111 4.99 8.03 -11.47
CA LEU A 111 5.57 9.36 -11.69
C LEU A 111 6.58 9.33 -12.83
N ARG A 112 7.53 8.37 -12.79
CA ARG A 112 8.54 8.17 -13.81
C ARG A 112 7.92 7.88 -15.17
N GLN A 113 6.92 6.99 -15.23
CA GLN A 113 6.19 6.69 -16.45
C GLN A 113 5.52 7.94 -17.05
N SER A 114 4.89 8.76 -16.20
CA SER A 114 4.24 10.01 -16.61
C SER A 114 5.25 11.03 -17.16
N LEU A 115 6.42 11.16 -16.52
CA LEU A 115 7.49 12.05 -16.98
C LEU A 115 8.14 11.58 -18.28
N ILE A 116 8.27 10.26 -18.49
CA ILE A 116 8.77 9.70 -19.76
C ILE A 116 7.78 10.01 -20.89
N MET A 117 6.47 9.85 -20.67
CA MET A 117 5.44 10.27 -21.64
C MET A 117 5.52 11.77 -21.96
N SER A 118 5.99 12.58 -21.00
CA SER A 118 6.16 14.03 -21.12
C SER A 118 7.44 14.52 -21.78
N GLN A 119 8.36 13.60 -22.12
CA GLN A 119 9.75 13.96 -22.45
C GLN A 119 10.42 14.82 -21.36
N GLY A 120 10.06 14.59 -20.09
CA GLY A 120 10.64 15.27 -18.93
C GLY A 120 9.96 16.58 -18.52
N SER A 121 8.86 17.03 -19.15
CA SER A 121 8.17 18.24 -18.70
C SER A 121 7.22 17.96 -17.51
N PRO A 122 7.38 18.62 -16.35
CA PRO A 122 6.45 18.46 -15.22
C PRO A 122 5.06 19.09 -15.50
N MET A 123 4.90 19.76 -16.64
CA MET A 123 3.65 20.42 -17.03
C MET A 123 2.53 19.42 -17.38
N ILE A 124 2.86 18.14 -17.62
CA ILE A 124 1.86 17.10 -17.90
C ILE A 124 0.85 16.91 -16.77
N PHE A 125 1.25 17.12 -15.52
CA PHE A 125 0.35 17.05 -14.37
C PHE A 125 -0.77 18.11 -14.42
N PHE A 126 -0.54 19.21 -15.15
CA PHE A 126 -1.52 20.28 -15.37
C PHE A 126 -2.16 20.25 -16.76
N SER A 127 -1.67 19.40 -17.68
CA SER A 127 -2.22 19.30 -19.04
C SER A 127 -3.58 18.63 -19.08
N SER A 128 -3.85 17.69 -18.16
CA SER A 128 -5.17 17.07 -18.03
C SER A 128 -5.94 17.69 -16.86
N PRO A 129 -7.18 18.17 -17.06
CA PRO A 129 -7.97 18.79 -15.99
C PRO A 129 -8.21 17.85 -14.81
N ILE A 130 -8.34 16.54 -15.07
CA ILE A 130 -8.48 15.50 -14.03
C ILE A 130 -7.19 15.38 -13.20
N SER A 131 -6.03 15.33 -13.87
CA SER A 131 -4.73 15.24 -13.18
C SER A 131 -4.45 16.50 -12.37
N ALA A 132 -4.76 17.68 -12.93
CA ALA A 132 -4.60 18.96 -12.25
C ALA A 132 -5.41 19.01 -10.94
N VAL A 133 -6.68 18.59 -10.98
CA VAL A 133 -7.54 18.54 -9.77
C VAL A 133 -6.97 17.57 -8.74
N LEU A 134 -6.57 16.37 -9.14
CA LEU A 134 -6.03 15.36 -8.23
C LEU A 134 -4.71 15.76 -7.58
N VAL A 135 -3.78 16.34 -8.36
CA VAL A 135 -2.48 16.82 -7.86
C VAL A 135 -2.67 18.00 -6.91
N THR A 136 -3.54 18.94 -7.26
CA THR A 136 -3.85 20.10 -6.42
C THR A 136 -4.53 19.65 -5.11
N ALA A 137 -5.50 18.72 -5.18
CA ALA A 137 -6.15 18.14 -4.00
C ALA A 137 -5.16 17.39 -3.11
N SER A 138 -4.24 16.61 -3.69
CA SER A 138 -3.20 15.90 -2.94
C SER A 138 -2.26 16.86 -2.22
N ALA A 139 -1.81 17.92 -2.89
CA ALA A 139 -0.99 18.97 -2.28
C ALA A 139 -1.74 19.67 -1.14
N LEU A 140 -3.03 19.98 -1.32
CA LEU A 140 -3.87 20.57 -0.28
C LEU A 140 -4.02 19.64 0.94
N LEU A 141 -4.26 18.35 0.74
CA LEU A 141 -4.39 17.37 1.83
C LEU A 141 -3.09 17.20 2.62
N ILE A 142 -1.93 17.28 1.96
CA ILE A 142 -0.62 17.24 2.63
C ILE A 142 -0.39 18.49 3.47
N VAL A 143 -0.79 19.66 2.97
CA VAL A 143 -0.58 20.95 3.65
C VAL A 143 -1.63 21.23 4.74
N TRP A 144 -2.85 20.69 4.60
CA TRP A 144 -3.96 20.83 5.54
C TRP A 144 -3.60 20.55 7.02
N PRO A 145 -2.95 19.42 7.38
CA PRO A 145 -2.58 19.13 8.77
C PRO A 145 -1.53 20.10 9.34
N PHE A 146 -0.75 20.81 8.52
CA PHE A 146 0.19 21.83 9.00
C PHE A 146 -0.48 23.17 9.32
N ILE A 147 -1.55 23.52 8.57
CA ILE A 147 -2.31 24.77 8.77
C ILE A 147 -3.36 24.62 9.87
N SER A 148 -3.95 23.43 10.00
CA SER A 148 -4.98 23.12 11.01
C SER A 148 -4.62 23.55 12.46
N PRO A 149 -3.44 23.21 13.03
CA PRO A 149 -3.09 23.64 14.39
C PRO A 149 -2.93 25.15 14.55
N HIS A 150 -2.57 25.88 13.47
CA HIS A 150 -2.48 27.34 13.48
C HIS A 150 -3.87 28.01 13.45
N LEU A 151 -4.86 27.37 12.82
CA LEU A 151 -6.23 27.88 12.76
C LEU A 151 -7.03 27.57 14.02
N HIS A 152 -6.79 26.41 14.66
CA HIS A 152 -7.42 26.05 15.94
C HIS A 152 -6.91 26.89 17.12
N ARG A 153 -5.67 27.38 17.08
CA ARG A 153 -5.14 28.31 18.09
C ARG A 153 -5.82 29.70 18.08
N LYS A 154 -6.50 30.08 16.98
CA LYS A 154 -7.25 31.35 16.91
C LYS A 154 -8.71 31.26 17.39
N ARG A 155 -9.22 30.06 17.67
CA ARG A 155 -10.60 29.84 18.16
C ARG A 155 -10.70 29.67 19.68
N ALA A 156 -9.59 29.73 20.41
CA ALA A 156 -9.51 29.61 21.87
C ALA A 156 -8.97 30.88 22.56
N VAL A 157 -9.08 32.04 21.90
CA VAL A 157 -8.85 33.38 22.48
C VAL A 157 -10.15 34.14 22.42
#